data_AF-A0A2D6AJ04-F1
#
_entry.id   AF-A0A2D6AJ04-F1
#
_cell.length_a   1.000
_cell.length_b   1.000
_cell.length_c   1.000
_cell.angle_alpha   90.00
_cell.angle_beta   90.00
_cell.angle_gamma   90.00
#
_symmetry.space_group_name_H-M   'P 1'
#
loop_
_entity.id
_entity.type
_entity.pdbx_description
1 polymer ?
#
loop_
_entity_poly.entity_id
_entity_poly.type
_entity_poly.pdbx_seq_one_letter_code
_entity_poly.pdbx_strand_id
1 'polypeptide(L)'
;MTTEVSNKLDVKELDFLLSLISDTLHIYEYPTSAIFSAVTRCAITGYLYGITNADSPDLTNHSIGVFRQLTTHAQKQPKYDWFAEWSQKLVEAVRARKLTEDKTF
;
A
#
# COMPACT_ATOMS: atom_id res chain seq x y z
N MET A 1 -7.65 -17.60 -24.53
CA MET A 1 -7.72 -17.97 -23.10
C MET A 1 -7.16 -16.81 -22.31
N THR A 2 -8.02 -15.93 -21.82
CA THR A 2 -7.66 -14.93 -20.82
C THR A 2 -7.49 -15.68 -19.51
N THR A 3 -6.25 -15.92 -19.09
CA THR A 3 -5.95 -16.32 -17.71
C THR A 3 -6.61 -15.28 -16.81
N GLU A 4 -7.69 -15.67 -16.13
CA GLU A 4 -8.20 -14.92 -14.99
C GLU A 4 -7.05 -14.87 -13.99
N VAL A 5 -6.38 -13.72 -13.93
CA VAL A 5 -5.35 -13.48 -12.93
C VAL A 5 -6.07 -13.53 -11.60
N SER A 6 -5.86 -14.61 -10.84
CA SER A 6 -6.31 -14.69 -9.46
C SER A 6 -5.70 -13.50 -8.73
N ASN A 7 -6.49 -12.46 -8.50
CA ASN A 7 -6.07 -11.18 -7.88
C ASN A 7 -5.66 -11.32 -6.40
N LYS A 8 -5.49 -12.55 -5.92
CA LYS A 8 -5.16 -12.87 -4.53
C LYS A 8 -3.69 -13.26 -4.44
N LEU A 9 -2.91 -12.44 -3.75
CA LEU A 9 -1.51 -12.70 -3.47
C LEU A 9 -1.40 -13.82 -2.43
N ASP A 10 -0.37 -14.64 -2.59
CA ASP A 10 0.02 -15.62 -1.59
C ASP A 10 0.74 -14.96 -0.40
N VAL A 11 0.95 -15.74 0.66
CA VAL A 11 1.60 -15.24 1.89
C VAL A 11 3.04 -14.76 1.64
N LYS A 12 3.77 -15.39 0.71
CA LYS A 12 5.16 -15.03 0.42
C LYS A 12 5.25 -13.72 -0.33
N GLU A 13 4.36 -13.49 -1.29
CA GLU A 13 4.24 -12.24 -2.04
C GLU A 13 3.85 -11.07 -1.10
N LEU A 14 2.93 -11.31 -0.17
CA LEU A 14 2.54 -10.32 0.84
C LEU A 14 3.71 -10.00 1.80
N ASP A 15 4.42 -11.02 2.28
CA ASP A 15 5.59 -10.85 3.15
C ASP A 15 6.72 -10.11 2.42
N PHE A 16 6.95 -10.42 1.14
CA PHE A 16 7.90 -9.73 0.29
C PHE A 16 7.58 -8.24 0.15
N LEU A 17 6.33 -7.90 -0.21
CA LEU A 17 5.90 -6.51 -0.38
C LEU A 17 6.00 -5.71 0.93
N LEU A 18 5.59 -6.28 2.06
CA LEU A 18 5.71 -5.61 3.36
C LEU A 18 7.17 -5.38 3.74
N SER A 19 8.05 -6.35 3.48
CA SER A 19 9.50 -6.21 3.72
C SER A 19 10.09 -5.12 2.83
N LEU A 20 9.78 -5.12 1.54
CA LEU A 20 10.24 -4.09 0.59
C LEU A 20 9.81 -2.68 1.03
N ILE A 21 8.55 -2.51 1.44
CA ILE A 21 8.02 -1.23 1.93
C ILE A 21 8.75 -0.82 3.21
N SER A 22 8.91 -1.74 4.16
CA SER A 22 9.64 -1.50 5.42
C SER A 22 11.06 -1.05 5.13
N ASP A 23 11.83 -1.82 4.37
CA ASP A 23 13.24 -1.54 4.07
C ASP A 23 13.39 -0.18 3.39
N THR A 24 12.49 0.15 2.46
CA THR A 24 12.49 1.45 1.79
C THR A 24 12.16 2.59 2.76
N LEU A 25 11.23 2.39 3.69
CA LEU A 25 10.88 3.42 4.68
C LEU A 25 12.01 3.69 5.67
N HIS A 26 12.80 2.69 6.03
CA HIS A 26 13.94 2.84 6.95
C HIS A 26 15.08 3.67 6.37
N ILE A 27 15.10 3.93 5.06
CA ILE A 27 16.05 4.86 4.41
C ILE A 27 15.74 6.31 4.82
N TYR A 28 14.48 6.62 5.14
CA TYR A 28 14.08 7.96 5.54
C TYR A 28 14.27 8.12 7.04
N GLU A 29 15.05 9.15 7.45
CA GLU A 29 15.30 9.44 8.87
C GLU A 29 14.00 9.82 9.62
N TYR A 30 13.08 10.51 8.93
CA TYR A 30 11.78 10.93 9.47
C TYR A 30 10.68 10.68 8.44
N PRO A 31 10.21 9.43 8.27
CA PRO A 31 9.15 9.13 7.33
C PRO A 31 7.86 9.85 7.76
N THR A 32 7.12 10.38 6.78
CA THR A 32 5.80 10.98 6.99
C THR A 32 4.72 10.07 6.44
N SER A 33 3.46 10.32 6.78
CA SER A 33 2.33 9.58 6.20
C SER A 33 2.26 9.73 4.66
N ALA A 34 2.73 10.86 4.12
CA ALA A 34 2.84 11.07 2.68
C ALA A 34 3.93 10.19 2.05
N ILE A 35 5.10 10.08 2.69
CA ILE A 35 6.18 9.19 2.25
C ILE A 35 5.73 7.73 2.32
N PHE A 36 5.10 7.30 3.43
CA PHE A 36 4.51 5.98 3.57
C PHE A 36 3.55 5.65 2.42
N SER A 37 2.63 6.56 2.12
CA SER A 37 1.67 6.41 1.02
C SER A 37 2.35 6.27 -0.33
N ALA A 38 3.35 7.11 -0.62
CA ALA A 38 4.09 7.09 -1.88
C ALA A 38 4.89 5.80 -2.03
N VAL A 39 5.68 5.41 -1.03
CA VAL A 39 6.49 4.18 -1.03
C VAL A 39 5.60 2.95 -1.20
N THR A 40 4.52 2.87 -0.44
CA THR A 40 3.57 1.75 -0.53
C THR A 40 2.96 1.66 -1.93
N ARG A 41 2.55 2.78 -2.52
CA ARG A 41 2.02 2.82 -3.89
C ARG A 41 3.07 2.41 -4.91
N CYS A 42 4.30 2.90 -4.80
CA CYS A 42 5.40 2.55 -5.70
C CYS A 42 5.74 1.05 -5.62
N ALA A 43 5.80 0.47 -4.41
CA ALA A 43 6.04 -0.96 -4.23
C ALA A 43 4.94 -1.81 -4.88
N ILE A 44 3.67 -1.48 -4.62
CA ILE A 44 2.53 -2.21 -5.20
C ILE A 44 2.49 -2.07 -6.71
N THR A 45 2.62 -0.85 -7.24
CA THR A 45 2.56 -0.61 -8.69
C THR A 45 3.75 -1.25 -9.40
N GLY A 46 4.97 -1.11 -8.88
CA GLY A 46 6.17 -1.76 -9.42
C GLY A 46 6.06 -3.28 -9.42
N TYR A 47 5.51 -3.86 -8.35
CA TYR A 47 5.21 -5.29 -8.29
C TYR A 47 4.21 -5.70 -9.36
N LEU A 48 3.07 -5.00 -9.46
CA LEU A 48 2.05 -5.27 -10.48
C LEU A 48 2.63 -5.16 -11.88
N TYR A 49 3.39 -4.11 -12.20
CA TYR A 49 4.11 -3.97 -13.48
C TYR A 49 5.10 -5.12 -13.76
N GLY A 50 5.70 -5.71 -12.71
CA GLY A 50 6.61 -6.84 -12.85
C GLY A 50 5.92 -8.17 -13.12
N ILE A 51 4.66 -8.33 -12.68
CA ILE A 51 3.89 -9.59 -12.83
C ILE A 51 2.83 -9.55 -13.93
N THR A 52 2.31 -8.37 -14.30
CA THR A 52 1.38 -8.17 -15.42
C THR A 52 2.05 -7.42 -16.56
N ASN A 53 1.59 -7.65 -17.80
CA ASN A 53 1.95 -6.77 -18.91
C ASN A 53 1.42 -5.36 -18.62
N ALA A 54 2.30 -4.37 -18.78
CA ALA A 54 2.23 -2.98 -18.32
C ALA A 54 1.01 -2.15 -18.75
N ASP A 55 0.07 -2.72 -19.51
CA ASP A 55 -1.02 -1.98 -20.17
C ASP A 55 -2.40 -2.25 -19.55
N SER A 56 -2.46 -2.72 -18.30
CA SER A 56 -3.75 -2.93 -17.63
C SER A 56 -4.44 -1.59 -17.36
N PRO A 57 -5.60 -1.29 -17.98
CA PRO A 57 -6.34 -0.05 -17.74
C PRO A 57 -6.88 0.07 -16.30
N ASP A 58 -6.74 -1.00 -15.51
CA ASP A 58 -7.30 -1.11 -14.17
C ASP A 58 -6.24 -1.17 -13.04
N LEU A 59 -5.02 -0.72 -13.32
CA LEU A 59 -3.91 -0.73 -12.36
C LEU A 59 -4.26 -0.06 -11.03
N THR A 60 -5.09 1.00 -11.06
CA THR A 60 -5.55 1.69 -9.86
C THR A 60 -6.38 0.77 -8.97
N ASN A 61 -7.38 0.07 -9.51
CA ASN A 61 -8.23 -0.81 -8.73
C ASN A 61 -7.47 -2.04 -8.24
N HIS A 62 -6.58 -2.59 -9.07
CA HIS A 62 -5.67 -3.66 -8.64
C HIS A 62 -4.77 -3.21 -7.49
N SER A 63 -4.19 -2.01 -7.57
CA SER A 63 -3.34 -1.47 -6.49
C SER A 63 -4.12 -1.32 -5.17
N ILE A 64 -5.37 -0.86 -5.24
CA ILE A 64 -6.27 -0.80 -4.07
C ILE A 64 -6.53 -2.21 -3.51
N GLY A 65 -6.75 -3.19 -4.39
CA GLY A 65 -6.94 -4.60 -4.02
C GLY A 65 -5.73 -5.16 -3.28
N VAL A 66 -4.51 -4.93 -3.79
CA VAL A 66 -3.27 -5.35 -3.13
C VAL A 66 -3.09 -4.65 -1.78
N PHE A 67 -3.33 -3.33 -1.71
CA PHE A 67 -3.23 -2.59 -0.45
C PHE A 67 -4.16 -3.15 0.64
N ARG A 68 -5.39 -3.53 0.28
CA ARG A 68 -6.33 -4.19 1.21
C ARG A 68 -5.83 -5.55 1.70
N GLN A 69 -5.20 -6.33 0.81
CA GLN A 69 -4.62 -7.61 1.17
C GLN A 69 -3.44 -7.45 2.13
N LEU A 70 -2.53 -6.50 1.85
CA LEU A 70 -1.42 -6.15 2.75
C LEU A 70 -1.92 -5.72 4.13
N THR A 71 -2.92 -4.84 4.18
CA THR A 71 -3.53 -4.38 5.44
C THR A 71 -4.14 -5.55 6.23
N THR A 72 -4.90 -6.41 5.55
CA THR A 72 -5.54 -7.58 6.15
C THR A 72 -4.52 -8.60 6.67
N HIS A 73 -3.42 -8.77 5.94
CA HIS A 73 -2.32 -9.65 6.32
C HIS A 73 -1.54 -9.11 7.51
N ALA A 74 -1.25 -7.81 7.51
CA ALA A 74 -0.58 -7.13 8.60
C ALA A 74 -1.36 -7.22 9.91
N GLN A 75 -2.68 -6.99 9.87
CA GLN A 75 -3.55 -7.10 11.05
C GLN A 75 -3.58 -8.50 11.70
N LYS A 76 -3.19 -9.55 10.98
CA LYS A 76 -3.17 -10.93 11.49
C LYS A 76 -1.81 -11.31 12.09
N GLN A 77 -0.79 -10.49 11.92
CA GLN A 77 0.59 -10.83 12.26
C GLN A 77 1.27 -9.68 12.99
N PRO A 78 1.59 -9.83 14.29
CA PRO A 78 2.17 -8.75 15.11
C PRO A 78 3.47 -8.16 14.55
N LYS A 79 4.26 -8.95 13.79
CA LYS A 79 5.49 -8.48 13.13
C LYS A 79 5.26 -7.33 12.12
N TYR A 80 4.01 -7.08 11.74
CA TYR A 80 3.61 -6.04 10.79
C TYR A 80 2.72 -4.95 11.40
N ASP A 81 2.66 -4.83 12.73
CA ASP A 81 1.87 -3.80 13.41
C ASP A 81 2.23 -2.38 12.93
N TRP A 82 3.50 -2.16 12.60
CA TRP A 82 3.98 -0.91 12.01
C TRP A 82 3.19 -0.50 10.75
N PHE A 83 2.81 -1.45 9.90
CA PHE A 83 2.09 -1.15 8.66
C PHE A 83 0.65 -0.72 8.94
N ALA A 84 0.02 -1.33 9.95
CA ALA A 84 -1.31 -0.95 10.41
C ALA A 84 -1.29 0.46 11.04
N GLU A 85 -0.29 0.75 11.89
CA GLU A 85 -0.11 2.08 12.49
C GLU A 85 0.08 3.17 11.44
N TRP A 86 0.95 2.93 10.45
CA TRP A 86 1.19 3.89 9.36
C TRP A 86 -0.06 4.09 8.49
N SER A 87 -0.80 3.02 8.23
CA SER A 87 -2.08 3.10 7.51
C SER A 87 -3.10 3.95 8.27
N GLN A 88 -3.16 3.83 9.61
CA GLN A 88 -4.01 4.68 10.43
C GLN A 88 -3.56 6.15 10.40
N LYS A 89 -2.27 6.43 10.57
CA LYS A 89 -1.71 7.79 10.48
C LYS A 89 -2.02 8.45 9.14
N LEU A 90 -2.01 7.68 8.05
CA LEU A 90 -2.41 8.16 6.72
C LEU A 90 -3.89 8.57 6.68
N VAL A 91 -4.79 7.74 7.22
CA VAL A 91 -6.23 8.06 7.29
C VAL A 91 -6.48 9.33 8.09
N GLU A 92 -5.83 9.47 9.24
CA GLU A 92 -5.93 10.65 10.09
C GLU A 92 -5.42 11.91 9.39
N ALA A 93 -4.28 11.83 8.70
CA ALA A 93 -3.74 12.94 7.92
C ALA A 93 -4.68 13.38 6.77
N VAL A 94 -5.29 12.43 6.05
CA VAL A 94 -6.27 12.73 5.00
C VAL A 94 -7.53 13.36 5.59
N ARG A 95 -8.03 12.85 6.72
CA ARG A 95 -9.19 13.41 7.41
C ARG A 95 -8.92 14.84 7.88
N ALA A 96 -7.75 15.09 8.46
CA ALA A 96 -7.35 16.41 8.92
C ALA A 96 -7.30 17.44 7.78
N ARG A 97 -6.78 17.06 6.60
CA ARG A 97 -6.78 17.90 5.39
C ARG A 97 -8.18 18.26 4.91
N LYS A 98 -9.08 17.27 4.80
CA LYS A 98 -10.48 17.53 4.41
C LYS A 98 -11.18 18.50 5.36
N LEU A 99 -11.00 18.31 6.67
CA LEU A 99 -11.57 19.20 7.69
C LEU A 99 -10.99 20.62 7.68
N THR A 100 -9.78 20.81 7.15
CA THR A 100 -9.19 22.15 7.00
C THR A 100 -9.69 22.83 5.73
N GLU A 101 -9.83 22.09 4.64
CA GLU A 101 -10.39 22.57 3.36
C GLU A 101 -11.85 23.02 3.53
N ASP A 102 -12.68 22.26 4.27
CA ASP A 102 -14.10 22.59 4.54
C ASP A 102 -14.29 23.85 5.40
N LYS A 103 -13.27 24.30 6.15
CA LYS A 103 -13.34 25.48 7.03
C LYS A 103 -12.94 26.78 6.34
N THR A 104 -12.48 26.71 5.09
CA THR A 104 -12.04 27.86 4.29
C THR A 104 -13.10 28.39 3.33
N PHE A 105 -14.35 27.93 3.47
CA PHE A 105 -15.52 28.40 2.72
C PHE A 105 -16.56 29.04 3.65
#